data_AF-A0A1Q3T0S6-F1
#
_entry.id   AF-A0A1Q3T0S6-F1
#
_cell.length_a   1.000
_cell.length_b   1.000
_cell.length_c   1.000
_cell.angle_alpha   90.00
_cell.angle_beta   90.00
_cell.angle_gamma   90.00
#
_symmetry.space_group_name_H-M   'P 1'
#
loop_
_entity.id
_entity.type
_entity.pdbx_description
1 polymer ?
#
loop_
_entity_poly.entity_id
_entity_poly.type
_entity_poly.pdbx_seq_one_letter_code
_entity_poly.pdbx_strand_id
1 'polypeptide(L)'
;MGLALLFALFILVRFHGETRFFYLYYMVPIAVPFVAFLLDRLEFFNQTTLAQHILDIFILALAILRNFVEIPLISGHAIFLTFALFSTRTKLARITAALVLVIVVLMKWYNWHDFYTPSGAFFSGTIAAFLYRHFKQRHVKKSGFELESR
;
A
#
# COMPACT_ATOMS: atom_id res chain seq x y z
N MET A 1 13.16 2.93 -7.01
CA MET A 1 13.20 1.96 -8.14
C MET A 1 14.34 0.94 -8.02
N GLY A 2 15.54 1.33 -7.57
CA GLY A 2 16.67 0.38 -7.38
C GLY A 2 16.34 -0.87 -6.55
N LEU A 3 15.56 -0.73 -5.46
CA LEU A 3 15.14 -1.88 -4.64
C LEU A 3 14.27 -2.90 -5.39
N ALA A 4 13.36 -2.45 -6.26
CA ALA A 4 12.52 -3.36 -7.05
C ALA A 4 13.36 -4.13 -8.10
N LEU A 5 14.37 -3.47 -8.68
CA LEU A 5 15.32 -4.11 -9.60
C LEU A 5 16.20 -5.14 -8.87
N LEU A 6 16.73 -4.80 -7.70
CA LEU A 6 17.49 -5.75 -6.87
C LEU A 6 16.64 -6.97 -6.49
N PHE A 7 15.37 -6.74 -6.15
CA PHE A 7 14.44 -7.83 -5.88
C PHE A 7 14.20 -8.69 -7.13
N ALA A 8 13.97 -8.09 -8.29
CA ALA A 8 13.81 -8.84 -9.54
C ALA A 8 15.05 -9.67 -9.90
N LEU A 9 16.25 -9.11 -9.75
CA LEU A 9 17.52 -9.81 -9.98
C LEU A 9 17.67 -11.00 -9.02
N PHE A 10 17.36 -10.80 -7.74
CA PHE A 10 17.37 -11.89 -6.77
C PHE A 10 16.41 -13.02 -7.18
N ILE A 11 15.21 -12.70 -7.64
CA ILE A 11 14.23 -13.69 -8.11
C ILE A 11 14.75 -14.48 -9.33
N LEU A 12 15.39 -13.79 -10.28
CA LEU A 12 15.94 -14.42 -11.49
C LEU A 12 17.04 -15.43 -11.17
N VAL A 13 17.87 -15.17 -10.16
CA VAL A 13 18.95 -16.06 -9.72
C VAL A 13 18.43 -17.20 -8.84
N ARG A 14 17.45 -16.93 -7.96
CA ARG A 14 17.08 -17.87 -6.89
C ARG A 14 15.96 -18.86 -7.25
N PHE A 15 15.00 -18.46 -8.09
CA PHE A 15 13.80 -19.25 -8.37
C PHE A 15 13.76 -19.68 -9.84
N HIS A 16 13.02 -20.75 -10.15
CA HIS A 16 12.82 -21.26 -11.52
C HIS A 16 11.32 -21.59 -11.75
N GLY A 17 10.94 -21.82 -13.01
CA GLY A 17 9.58 -22.28 -13.37
C GLY A 17 8.46 -21.31 -12.98
N GLU A 18 7.30 -21.87 -12.60
CA GLU A 18 6.09 -21.11 -12.26
C GLU A 18 6.30 -20.18 -11.05
N THR A 19 7.11 -20.59 -10.07
CA THR A 19 7.43 -19.76 -8.91
C THR A 19 8.16 -18.48 -9.32
N ARG A 20 9.12 -18.57 -10.24
CA ARG A 20 9.80 -17.39 -10.81
C ARG A 20 8.79 -16.48 -11.50
N PHE A 21 7.92 -17.05 -12.33
CA PHE A 21 6.91 -16.30 -13.06
C PHE A 21 5.99 -15.55 -12.09
N PHE A 22 5.49 -16.23 -11.06
CA PHE A 22 4.66 -15.62 -10.02
C PHE A 22 5.36 -14.43 -9.35
N TYR A 23 6.60 -14.59 -8.89
CA TYR A 23 7.32 -13.48 -8.25
C TYR A 23 7.57 -12.30 -9.20
N LEU A 24 7.97 -12.56 -10.46
CA LEU A 24 8.27 -11.50 -11.41
C LEU A 24 7.02 -10.75 -11.91
N TYR A 25 5.90 -11.46 -12.15
CA TYR A 25 4.68 -10.86 -12.69
C TYR A 25 3.73 -10.34 -11.63
N TYR A 26 3.80 -10.85 -10.40
CA TYR A 26 2.92 -10.44 -9.31
C TYR A 26 3.64 -9.63 -8.25
N MET A 27 4.74 -10.14 -7.68
CA MET A 27 5.38 -9.51 -6.51
C MET A 27 6.27 -8.32 -6.87
N VAL A 28 7.05 -8.41 -7.97
CA VAL A 28 7.93 -7.31 -8.40
C VAL A 28 7.14 -6.03 -8.74
N PRO A 29 6.01 -6.08 -9.49
CA PRO A 29 5.19 -4.91 -9.72
C PRO A 29 4.69 -4.28 -8.42
N ILE A 30 4.34 -5.07 -7.41
CA ILE A 30 3.90 -4.59 -6.08
C ILE A 30 5.03 -3.92 -5.30
N ALA A 31 6.29 -4.34 -5.48
CA ALA A 31 7.44 -3.70 -4.85
C ALA A 31 7.61 -2.24 -5.30
N VAL A 32 7.17 -1.87 -6.51
CA VAL A 32 7.28 -0.50 -7.04
C VAL A 32 6.46 0.52 -6.23
N PRO A 33 5.13 0.38 -6.07
CA PRO A 33 4.33 1.29 -5.24
C PRO A 33 4.69 1.16 -3.76
N PHE A 34 5.19 0.01 -3.30
CA PHE A 34 5.70 -0.13 -1.93
C PHE A 34 6.89 0.80 -1.68
N VAL A 35 7.90 0.78 -2.56
CA VAL A 35 9.05 1.68 -2.43
C VAL A 35 8.62 3.15 -2.60
N ALA A 36 7.73 3.44 -3.55
CA ALA A 36 7.21 4.80 -3.74
C ALA A 36 6.44 5.30 -2.51
N PHE A 37 5.66 4.43 -1.86
CA PHE A 37 4.98 4.72 -0.60
C PHE A 37 5.96 5.03 0.53
N LEU A 38 7.03 4.24 0.69
CA LEU A 38 8.04 4.51 1.72
C LEU A 38 8.74 5.85 1.50
N LEU A 39 9.09 6.17 0.25
CA LEU A 39 9.69 7.46 -0.10
C LEU A 39 8.73 8.63 0.18
N ASP A 40 7.44 8.49 -0.13
CA ASP A 40 6.40 9.46 0.22
C ASP A 40 6.35 9.70 1.75
N ARG A 41 6.41 8.63 2.55
CA ARG A 41 6.40 8.76 4.01
C ARG A 41 7.67 9.39 4.57
N LEU A 42 8.83 9.10 3.99
CA LEU A 42 10.10 9.74 4.37
C LEU A 42 10.09 11.24 4.04
N GLU A 43 9.61 11.61 2.85
CA GLU A 43 9.53 13.02 2.41
C GLU A 43 8.64 13.86 3.33
N PHE A 44 7.54 13.28 3.82
CA PHE A 44 6.56 13.98 4.66
C PHE A 44 6.58 13.57 6.14
N PHE A 45 7.66 12.96 6.63
CA PHE A 45 7.75 12.39 7.99
C PHE A 45 7.46 13.41 9.09
N ASN A 46 8.00 14.63 8.98
CA ASN A 46 7.77 15.70 9.96
C ASN A 46 6.37 16.33 9.87
N GLN A 47 5.57 15.94 8.86
CA GLN A 47 4.22 16.45 8.62
C GLN A 47 3.15 15.37 8.83
N THR A 48 3.53 14.22 9.37
CA THR A 48 2.64 13.10 9.71
C THR A 48 2.50 12.96 11.22
N THR A 49 1.30 12.62 11.66
CA THR A 49 1.00 12.45 13.08
C THR A 49 1.33 11.03 13.54
N LEU A 50 1.49 10.83 14.86
CA LEU A 50 1.66 9.49 15.42
C LEU A 50 0.52 8.54 15.03
N ALA A 51 -0.73 9.02 15.01
CA ALA A 51 -1.89 8.23 14.59
C ALA A 51 -1.79 7.79 13.12
N GLN A 52 -1.22 8.63 12.25
CA GLN A 52 -0.97 8.29 10.85
C GLN A 52 0.12 7.22 10.72
N HIS A 53 1.20 7.31 11.49
CA HIS A 53 2.24 6.29 11.51
C HIS A 53 1.74 4.94 12.04
N ILE A 54 0.93 4.93 13.10
CA ILE A 54 0.30 3.71 13.62
C ILE A 54 -0.56 3.06 12.53
N LEU A 55 -1.34 3.87 11.80
CA LEU A 55 -2.19 3.35 10.73
C LEU A 55 -1.38 2.82 9.54
N ASP A 56 -0.29 3.50 9.15
CA ASP A 56 0.63 3.00 8.12
C ASP A 56 1.22 1.64 8.53
N ILE A 57 1.73 1.53 9.76
CA ILE A 57 2.30 0.28 10.30
C ILE A 57 1.23 -0.81 10.33
N PHE A 58 0.02 -0.50 10.77
CA PHE A 58 -1.08 -1.47 10.83
C PHE A 58 -1.43 -2.03 9.44
N ILE A 59 -1.56 -1.16 8.43
CA ILE A 59 -1.87 -1.60 7.06
C ILE A 59 -0.72 -2.42 6.47
N LEU A 60 0.53 -2.01 6.70
CA LEU A 60 1.70 -2.77 6.23
C LEU A 60 1.80 -4.14 6.92
N ALA A 61 1.61 -4.19 8.24
CA ALA A 61 1.62 -5.42 9.00
C ALA A 61 0.52 -6.37 8.52
N LEU A 62 -0.69 -5.86 8.26
CA LEU A 62 -1.80 -6.66 7.74
C LEU A 62 -1.51 -7.20 6.33
N ALA A 63 -0.94 -6.36 5.45
CA ALA A 63 -0.56 -6.77 4.11
C ALA A 63 0.52 -7.88 4.12
N ILE A 64 1.52 -7.77 5.01
CA ILE A 64 2.56 -8.78 5.18
C ILE A 64 2.00 -10.05 5.81
N LEU A 65 1.21 -9.93 6.88
CA LEU A 65 0.63 -11.05 7.60
C LEU A 65 -0.24 -11.92 6.70
N ARG A 66 -0.94 -11.33 5.72
CA ARG A 66 -1.74 -12.11 4.76
C ARG A 66 -0.91 -13.06 3.88
N ASN A 67 0.40 -12.87 3.75
CA ASN A 67 1.25 -13.86 3.09
C ASN A 67 1.46 -15.14 3.93
N PHE A 68 1.21 -15.08 5.24
CA PHE A 68 1.42 -16.20 6.17
C PHE A 68 0.11 -16.79 6.69
N VAL A 69 -0.94 -15.98 6.81
CA VAL A 69 -2.24 -16.39 7.37
C VAL A 69 -3.32 -16.14 6.35
N GLU A 70 -4.20 -17.12 6.13
CA GLU A 70 -5.39 -16.93 5.30
C GLU A 70 -6.43 -16.08 6.03
N ILE A 71 -6.47 -14.79 5.71
CA ILE A 71 -7.54 -13.90 6.13
C ILE A 71 -8.61 -13.94 5.04
N PRO A 72 -9.81 -14.51 5.29
CA PRO A 72 -10.87 -14.54 4.31
C PRO A 72 -11.33 -13.12 3.96
N LEU A 73 -11.77 -12.93 2.71
CA LEU A 73 -12.40 -11.71 2.20
C LEU A 73 -11.51 -10.46 2.02
N ILE A 74 -10.22 -10.49 2.36
CA ILE A 74 -9.33 -9.33 2.21
C ILE A 74 -8.01 -9.72 1.53
N SER A 75 -7.74 -9.11 0.37
CA SER A 75 -6.43 -9.19 -0.30
C SER A 75 -5.45 -8.19 0.33
N GLY A 76 -4.37 -8.70 0.95
CA GLY A 76 -3.32 -7.90 1.58
C GLY A 76 -2.66 -6.89 0.64
N HIS A 77 -2.40 -7.28 -0.61
CA HIS A 77 -1.86 -6.37 -1.62
C HIS A 77 -2.85 -5.31 -2.04
N ALA A 78 -4.12 -5.67 -2.25
CA ALA A 78 -5.13 -4.71 -2.67
C ALA A 78 -5.43 -3.69 -1.57
N ILE A 79 -5.47 -4.10 -0.29
CA ILE A 79 -5.74 -3.15 0.80
C ILE A 79 -4.58 -2.14 0.93
N PHE A 80 -3.34 -2.62 0.82
CA PHE A 80 -2.17 -1.75 0.78
C PHE A 80 -2.22 -0.79 -0.41
N LEU A 81 -2.48 -1.28 -1.62
CA LEU A 81 -2.49 -0.46 -2.83
C LEU A 81 -3.62 0.57 -2.82
N THR A 82 -4.81 0.21 -2.37
CA THR A 82 -5.92 1.15 -2.20
C THR A 82 -5.60 2.20 -1.13
N PHE A 83 -5.04 1.77 0.00
CA PHE A 83 -4.61 2.69 1.03
C PHE A 83 -3.51 3.65 0.53
N ALA A 84 -2.50 3.16 -0.17
CA ALA A 84 -1.42 3.95 -0.75
C ALA A 84 -1.95 4.95 -1.79
N LEU A 85 -2.85 4.51 -2.67
CA LEU A 85 -3.49 5.35 -3.69
C LEU A 85 -4.17 6.59 -3.10
N PHE A 86 -4.86 6.42 -1.97
CA PHE A 86 -5.63 7.50 -1.37
C PHE A 86 -4.91 8.25 -0.23
N SER A 87 -3.89 7.66 0.41
CA SER A 87 -3.19 8.29 1.54
C SER A 87 -1.90 9.03 1.17
N THR A 88 -1.23 8.64 0.08
CA THR A 88 0.04 9.26 -0.36
C THR A 88 -0.17 10.65 -0.96
N ARG A 89 0.87 11.48 -0.98
CA ARG A 89 0.83 12.85 -1.49
C ARG A 89 1.50 12.96 -2.86
N THR A 90 2.59 12.23 -3.07
CA THR A 90 3.36 12.18 -4.31
C THR A 90 2.55 11.56 -5.44
N LYS A 91 2.58 12.21 -6.62
CA LYS A 91 1.92 11.69 -7.83
C LYS A 91 2.48 10.32 -8.22
N LEU A 92 3.78 10.11 -8.05
CA LEU A 92 4.45 8.86 -8.38
C LEU A 92 3.90 7.68 -7.56
N ALA A 93 3.76 7.82 -6.23
CA ALA A 93 3.20 6.78 -5.38
C ALA A 93 1.74 6.47 -5.74
N ARG A 94 0.93 7.50 -6.05
CA ARG A 94 -0.46 7.31 -6.48
C ARG A 94 -0.58 6.61 -7.83
N ILE A 95 0.17 7.04 -8.84
CA ILE A 95 0.11 6.46 -10.19
C ILE A 95 0.58 5.01 -10.15
N THR A 96 1.70 4.74 -9.49
CA THR A 96 2.22 3.37 -9.36
C THR A 96 1.25 2.48 -8.57
N ALA A 97 0.65 2.99 -7.49
CA ALA A 97 -0.36 2.26 -6.74
C ALA A 97 -1.62 1.97 -7.57
N ALA A 98 -2.10 2.95 -8.35
CA ALA A 98 -3.27 2.79 -9.22
C ALA A 98 -3.02 1.73 -10.31
N LEU A 99 -1.91 1.82 -11.03
CA LEU A 99 -1.57 0.88 -12.10
C LEU A 99 -1.44 -0.54 -11.57
N VAL A 100 -0.73 -0.72 -10.46
CA VAL A 100 -0.55 -2.04 -9.85
C VAL A 100 -1.84 -2.56 -9.21
N LEU A 101 -2.68 -1.68 -8.66
CA LEU A 101 -4.01 -2.08 -8.18
C LEU A 101 -4.86 -2.65 -9.30
N VAL A 102 -4.87 -2.02 -10.48
CA VAL A 102 -5.55 -2.54 -11.67
C VAL A 102 -5.01 -3.91 -12.05
N ILE A 103 -3.68 -4.08 -12.10
CA ILE A 103 -3.07 -5.39 -12.39
C ILE A 103 -3.51 -6.45 -11.36
N VAL A 104 -3.45 -6.14 -10.07
CA VAL A 104 -3.83 -7.07 -8.98
C VAL A 104 -5.30 -7.44 -9.06
N VAL A 105 -6.19 -6.48 -9.36
CA VAL A 105 -7.62 -6.71 -9.50
C VAL A 105 -7.91 -7.58 -10.72
N LEU A 106 -7.35 -7.23 -11.88
CA LEU A 106 -7.51 -8.03 -13.11
C LEU A 106 -7.00 -9.45 -12.91
N MET A 107 -5.83 -9.62 -12.30
CA MET A 107 -5.29 -10.95 -12.04
C MET A 107 -6.17 -11.75 -11.08
N LYS A 108 -6.72 -11.12 -10.04
CA LYS A 108 -7.63 -11.78 -9.10
C LYS A 108 -8.95 -12.20 -9.74
N TRP A 109 -9.53 -11.34 -10.57
CA TRP A 109 -10.80 -11.62 -11.24
C TRP A 109 -10.65 -12.68 -12.34
N TYR A 110 -9.66 -12.54 -13.22
CA TYR A 110 -9.54 -13.40 -14.39
C TYR A 110 -8.75 -14.69 -14.12
N ASN A 111 -7.66 -14.64 -13.34
CA ASN A 111 -6.83 -15.84 -13.14
C ASN A 111 -7.32 -16.63 -11.93
N TRP A 112 -7.68 -15.95 -10.84
CA TRP A 112 -8.08 -16.62 -9.58
C TRP A 112 -9.59 -16.68 -9.35
N HIS A 113 -10.40 -16.10 -10.24
CA HIS A 113 -11.87 -16.11 -10.16
C HIS A 113 -12.39 -15.62 -8.78
N ASP A 114 -11.65 -14.69 -8.16
CA ASP A 114 -11.87 -14.21 -6.80
C ASP A 114 -12.30 -12.74 -6.84
N PHE A 115 -13.61 -12.54 -6.80
CA PHE A 115 -14.24 -11.21 -6.84
C PHE A 115 -14.34 -10.56 -5.46
N TYR A 116 -14.41 -11.36 -4.40
CA TYR A 116 -14.73 -10.87 -3.06
C TYR A 116 -13.52 -10.25 -2.38
N THR A 117 -12.33 -10.86 -2.49
CA THR A 117 -11.16 -10.35 -1.75
C THR A 117 -10.60 -9.02 -2.26
N PRO A 118 -10.61 -8.68 -3.57
CA PRO A 118 -10.28 -7.33 -4.02
C PRO A 118 -11.31 -6.30 -3.56
N SER A 119 -12.60 -6.66 -3.56
CA SER A 119 -13.69 -5.76 -3.20
C SER A 119 -13.65 -5.39 -1.71
N GLY A 120 -13.48 -6.38 -0.84
CA GLY A 120 -13.30 -6.15 0.60
C GLY A 120 -12.04 -5.35 0.91
N ALA A 121 -10.96 -5.60 0.18
CA ALA A 121 -9.72 -4.84 0.29
C ALA A 121 -9.86 -3.38 -0.18
N PHE A 122 -10.61 -3.13 -1.25
CA PHE A 122 -10.88 -1.78 -1.73
C PHE A 122 -11.70 -0.97 -0.71
N PHE A 123 -12.74 -1.58 -0.14
CA PHE A 123 -13.57 -0.94 0.88
C PHE A 123 -12.77 -0.61 2.14
N SER A 124 -12.07 -1.60 2.70
CA SER A 124 -11.25 -1.43 3.91
C SER A 124 -10.09 -0.46 3.70
N GLY A 125 -9.40 -0.52 2.55
CA GLY A 125 -8.31 0.40 2.21
C GLY A 125 -8.80 1.84 2.05
N THR A 126 -10.00 2.04 1.51
CA THR A 126 -10.62 3.36 1.38
C THR A 126 -10.97 3.94 2.75
N ILE A 127 -11.57 3.13 3.65
CA ILE A 127 -11.86 3.55 5.03
C ILE A 127 -10.56 3.95 5.75
N ALA A 128 -9.53 3.13 5.67
CA ALA A 128 -8.23 3.44 6.27
C ALA A 128 -7.67 4.75 5.72
N ALA A 129 -7.70 4.96 4.40
CA ALA A 129 -7.21 6.21 3.82
C ALA A 129 -8.04 7.44 4.23
N PHE A 130 -9.35 7.27 4.41
CA PHE A 130 -10.21 8.32 4.95
C PHE A 130 -9.82 8.68 6.40
N LEU A 131 -9.65 7.67 7.26
CA LEU A 131 -9.17 7.87 8.64
C LEU A 131 -7.81 8.57 8.67
N TYR A 132 -6.89 8.16 7.80
CA TYR A 132 -5.57 8.77 7.66
C TYR A 132 -5.66 10.28 7.34
N ARG A 133 -6.57 10.67 6.43
CA ARG A 133 -6.79 12.07 6.07
C ARG A 133 -7.44 12.85 7.21
N HIS A 134 -8.40 12.24 7.92
CA HIS A 134 -9.09 12.86 9.05
C HIS A 134 -8.13 13.21 10.19
N PHE A 135 -7.19 12.31 10.51
CA PHE A 135 -6.17 12.57 11.53
C PHE A 135 -5.26 13.76 11.18
N LYS A 136 -4.98 13.97 9.88
CA LYS A 136 -4.23 15.15 9.42
C LYS A 136 -4.97 16.45 9.71
N GLN A 137 -6.26 16.52 9.37
CA GLN A 137 -7.06 17.73 9.53
C GLN A 137 -7.17 18.17 11.00
N ARG A 138 -7.35 17.21 11.91
CA ARG A 138 -7.39 17.49 13.35
C ARG A 138 -6.09 18.06 13.88
N HIS A 139 -4.95 17.55 13.41
CA HIS A 139 -3.64 18.04 13.84
C HIS A 139 -3.39 19.48 13.39
N VAL A 140 -3.68 19.80 12.12
CA VAL A 140 -3.55 21.17 11.58
C VAL A 140 -4.43 22.15 12.35
N LYS A 141 -5.67 21.76 12.69
CA LYS A 141 -6.58 22.60 13.48
C LYS A 141 -6.05 22.85 14.91
N LYS A 142 -5.49 21.82 15.57
CA LYS A 142 -4.94 21.96 16.92
C LYS A 142 -3.72 22.89 16.96
N SER A 143 -2.80 22.75 16.01
CA SER A 143 -1.61 23.62 15.93
C SER A 143 -1.94 25.08 15.63
N GLY A 144 -3.02 25.35 14.88
CA GLY A 144 -3.47 26.72 14.61
C GLY A 144 -4.02 27.42 15.87
N PHE A 145 -4.79 26.69 16.68
CA PHE A 145 -5.38 27.23 17.92
C PHE A 145 -4.31 27.56 19.00
N GLU A 146 -3.23 26.79 19.07
CA GLU A 146 -2.11 27.03 19.99
C GLU A 146 -1.26 28.26 19.61
N LEU A 147 -1.31 28.72 18.35
CA LEU A 147 -0.61 29.92 17.88
C LEU A 147 -1.43 31.20 18.09
N GLU A 148 -2.77 31.13 18.02
CA GLU A 148 -3.65 32.29 18.29
C GLU A 148 -3.84 32.59 19.79
N SER A 149 -3.48 31.64 20.67
CA SER A 149 -3.61 31.77 22.13
C SER A 149 -2.34 32.23 22.85
N ARG A 150 -1.29 32.60 22.10
CA ARG A 150 -0.04 33.18 22.60
C ARG A 150 0.10 34.62 22.14
#